data_AF-A0A226QRP2-F1
#
_entry.id   AF-A0A226QRP2-F1
#
_cell.length_a   1.000
_cell.length_b   1.000
_cell.length_c   1.000
_cell.angle_alpha   90.00
_cell.angle_beta   90.00
_cell.angle_gamma   90.00
#
_symmetry.space_group_name_H-M   'P 1'
#
loop_
_entity.id
_entity.type
_entity.pdbx_description
1 polymer ?
#
loop_
_entity_poly.entity_id
_entity_poly.type
_entity_poly.pdbx_seq_one_letter_code
_entity_poly.pdbx_strand_id
1 'polypeptide(L)'
;MDVDYSYAGARWVQNYLKRKYGDDKVAQIGTKGTLAAKASVRLVGKTLGYDAHIVDEFAKAIPNKPGIKLIEAYNQEERVRAYADHYKEWWEAALKLEGHVRSFGVHAGGIVLSPVPLTKVVPLRLDSEGLVTTQYDMSWIEKLLVKFDILKLDTLDLIKKTLEYAGLWGKFDIEDIDLNDPYVYEKVYNQLNLGGIFQCESDLYKSIIAEMKPNCFEDISVIMALGRPGPLDLIPSYIRRKWGFEKVTYPFPELEPVLKKTYGIFVYQEQIMESSRIIGNLTMGQADLLRKGIGKKKHDLMNRWIDLMIYGSEIYKQRHAELTKQYPNQEDIPLNEEGKPIIWVDYEYEDVPFVEGGINRGFDEQKLLELKKQWIKFGDYALE
;
A
#
# COMPACT_ATOMS: atom_id res chain seq x y z
N MET A 1 5.93 -11.21 -8.84
CA MET A 1 6.89 -10.35 -9.55
C MET A 1 6.07 -9.58 -10.54
N ASP A 2 6.15 -8.27 -10.43
CA ASP A 2 5.28 -7.36 -11.12
C ASP A 2 6.22 -6.45 -11.93
N VAL A 3 6.00 -6.36 -13.24
CA VAL A 3 6.91 -5.70 -14.16
C VAL A 3 6.11 -4.78 -15.08
N ASP A 4 6.53 -3.53 -15.16
CA ASP A 4 5.95 -2.53 -16.04
C ASP A 4 6.49 -2.65 -17.46
N TYR A 5 5.59 -2.55 -18.43
CA TYR A 5 5.91 -2.54 -19.85
C TYR A 5 5.17 -1.41 -20.55
N SER A 6 5.73 -0.96 -21.67
CA SER A 6 4.94 -0.24 -22.67
C SER A 6 3.77 -1.11 -23.14
N TYR A 7 2.71 -0.50 -23.66
CA TYR A 7 1.52 -1.23 -24.12
C TYR A 7 1.87 -2.32 -25.14
N ALA A 8 2.73 -1.98 -26.11
CA ALA A 8 3.22 -2.92 -27.11
C ALA A 8 4.08 -4.03 -26.49
N GLY A 9 4.95 -3.67 -25.54
CA GLY A 9 5.78 -4.61 -24.79
C GLY A 9 4.94 -5.63 -24.01
N ALA A 10 3.94 -5.16 -23.25
CA ALA A 10 3.04 -6.01 -22.49
C ALA A 10 2.34 -7.04 -23.38
N ARG A 11 1.81 -6.60 -24.53
CA ARG A 11 1.15 -7.51 -25.50
C ARG A 11 2.14 -8.51 -26.10
N TRP A 12 3.37 -8.08 -26.38
CA TRP A 12 4.40 -8.97 -26.90
C TRP A 12 4.77 -10.05 -25.88
N VAL A 13 4.99 -9.67 -24.60
CA VAL A 13 5.32 -10.62 -23.53
C VAL A 13 4.18 -11.61 -23.33
N GLN A 14 2.93 -11.15 -23.30
CA GLN A 14 1.75 -12.01 -23.23
C GLN A 14 1.74 -13.10 -24.32
N ASN A 15 1.95 -12.69 -25.57
CA ASN A 15 1.99 -13.62 -26.70
C ASN A 15 3.22 -14.54 -26.65
N TYR A 16 4.36 -14.03 -26.19
CA TYR A 16 5.56 -14.84 -26.00
C TYR A 16 5.35 -15.93 -24.95
N LEU A 17 4.74 -15.61 -23.80
CA LEU A 17 4.43 -16.58 -22.75
C LEU A 17 3.52 -17.69 -23.29
N LYS A 18 2.45 -17.33 -24.01
CA LYS A 18 1.57 -18.30 -24.67
C LYS A 18 2.30 -19.21 -25.65
N ARG A 19 3.10 -18.64 -26.55
CA ARG A 19 3.91 -19.42 -27.52
C ARG A 19 4.92 -20.34 -26.85
N LYS A 20 5.55 -19.88 -25.77
CA LYS A 20 6.62 -20.62 -25.07
C LYS A 20 6.09 -21.74 -24.18
N TYR A 21 5.00 -21.49 -23.46
CA TYR A 21 4.49 -22.40 -22.43
C TYR A 21 3.23 -23.16 -22.86
N GLY A 22 2.56 -22.73 -23.92
CA GLY A 22 1.31 -23.31 -24.44
C GLY A 22 0.09 -22.46 -24.10
N ASP A 23 -0.82 -22.31 -25.08
CA ASP A 23 -2.07 -21.53 -24.93
C ASP A 23 -3.00 -22.09 -23.85
N ASP A 24 -2.91 -23.38 -23.55
CA ASP A 24 -3.69 -24.07 -22.52
C ASP A 24 -3.10 -23.92 -21.11
N LYS A 25 -1.88 -23.37 -20.99
CA LYS A 25 -1.14 -23.22 -19.73
C LYS A 25 -0.98 -21.78 -19.26
N VAL A 26 -1.41 -20.82 -20.08
CA VAL A 26 -1.29 -19.38 -19.81
C VAL A 26 -2.64 -18.70 -20.00
N ALA A 27 -3.14 -18.04 -18.97
CA ALA A 27 -4.38 -17.28 -19.03
C ALA A 27 -4.25 -15.98 -18.23
N GLN A 28 -5.14 -15.03 -18.52
CA GLN A 28 -5.28 -13.85 -17.67
C GLN A 28 -6.11 -14.19 -16.43
N ILE A 29 -5.83 -13.50 -15.33
CA ILE A 29 -6.53 -13.70 -14.07
C ILE A 29 -7.88 -12.97 -14.16
N GLY A 30 -8.97 -13.64 -13.80
CA GLY A 30 -10.29 -13.02 -13.71
C GLY A 30 -10.39 -12.09 -12.49
N THR A 31 -11.27 -11.10 -12.58
CA THR A 31 -11.63 -10.23 -11.44
C THR A 31 -13.12 -10.32 -11.16
N LYS A 32 -13.53 -10.01 -9.94
CA LYS A 32 -14.94 -9.91 -9.54
C LYS A 32 -15.22 -8.50 -9.05
N GLY A 33 -16.13 -7.81 -9.72
CA GLY A 33 -16.64 -6.52 -9.27
C GLY A 33 -17.77 -6.74 -8.28
N THR A 34 -17.67 -6.14 -7.09
CA THR A 34 -18.73 -6.17 -6.08
C THR A 34 -19.50 -4.84 -6.04
N LEU A 35 -20.71 -4.87 -5.48
CA LEU A 35 -21.50 -3.68 -5.22
C LEU A 35 -20.90 -2.87 -4.06
N ALA A 36 -20.16 -1.81 -4.40
CA ALA A 36 -19.73 -0.80 -3.43
C ALA A 36 -20.91 0.07 -2.95
N ALA A 37 -20.80 0.67 -1.77
CA ALA A 37 -21.85 1.47 -1.11
C ALA A 37 -22.68 2.35 -2.07
N LYS A 38 -22.02 3.24 -2.83
CA LYS A 38 -22.69 4.13 -3.80
C LYS A 38 -23.39 3.38 -4.92
N ALA A 39 -22.79 2.30 -5.41
CA ALA A 39 -23.37 1.48 -6.48
C ALA A 39 -24.60 0.71 -5.98
N SER A 40 -24.59 0.22 -4.73
CA SER A 40 -25.72 -0.41 -4.09
C SER A 40 -26.90 0.54 -3.98
N VAL A 41 -26.68 1.75 -3.44
CA VAL A 41 -27.73 2.79 -3.32
C VAL A 41 -28.28 3.15 -4.69
N ARG A 42 -27.42 3.41 -5.70
CA ARG A 42 -27.89 3.73 -7.06
C ARG A 42 -28.68 2.60 -7.70
N LEU A 43 -28.26 1.36 -7.53
CA LEU A 43 -28.95 0.20 -8.11
C LEU A 43 -30.35 0.05 -7.52
N VAL A 44 -30.45 0.02 -6.20
CA VAL A 44 -31.73 -0.17 -5.51
C VAL A 44 -32.66 1.00 -5.80
N GLY A 45 -32.16 2.23 -5.76
CA GLY A 45 -32.97 3.42 -5.99
C GLY A 45 -33.62 3.42 -7.37
N LYS A 46 -32.84 3.10 -8.41
CA LYS A 46 -33.36 2.92 -9.78
C LYS A 46 -34.35 1.77 -9.89
N THR A 47 -34.11 0.67 -9.19
CA THR A 47 -34.97 -0.53 -9.24
C THR A 47 -36.33 -0.29 -8.56
N LEU A 48 -36.34 0.50 -7.48
CA LEU A 48 -37.56 0.91 -6.78
C LEU A 48 -38.31 2.06 -7.48
N GLY A 49 -37.76 2.60 -8.58
CA GLY A 49 -38.42 3.64 -9.38
C GLY A 49 -38.31 5.05 -8.82
N TYR A 50 -37.35 5.32 -7.91
CA TYR A 50 -37.10 6.69 -7.45
C TYR A 50 -36.52 7.58 -8.55
N ASP A 51 -36.81 8.87 -8.44
CA ASP A 51 -36.32 9.87 -9.39
C ASP A 51 -34.79 9.91 -9.45
N ALA A 52 -34.25 10.06 -10.66
CA ALA A 52 -32.82 10.00 -10.91
C ALA A 52 -32.02 11.07 -10.16
N HIS A 53 -32.61 12.26 -9.92
CA HIS A 53 -31.99 13.32 -9.14
C HIS A 53 -31.80 12.87 -7.69
N ILE A 54 -32.85 12.36 -7.07
CA ILE A 54 -32.81 11.88 -5.67
C ILE A 54 -31.82 10.71 -5.52
N VAL A 55 -31.79 9.80 -6.50
CA VAL A 55 -30.82 8.69 -6.55
C VAL A 55 -29.37 9.18 -6.58
N ASP A 56 -29.08 10.19 -7.39
CA ASP A 56 -27.72 10.73 -7.45
C ASP A 56 -27.36 11.54 -6.20
N GLU A 57 -28.30 12.30 -5.64
CA GLU A 57 -28.08 13.02 -4.38
C GLU A 57 -27.79 12.09 -3.20
N PHE A 58 -28.57 11.02 -3.03
CA PHE A 58 -28.31 10.06 -1.96
C PHE A 58 -26.95 9.37 -2.16
N ALA A 59 -26.61 8.98 -3.40
CA ALA A 59 -25.31 8.38 -3.69
C ALA A 59 -24.13 9.35 -3.48
N LYS A 60 -24.33 10.65 -3.73
CA LYS A 60 -23.32 11.70 -3.47
C LYS A 60 -23.16 12.03 -1.99
N ALA A 61 -24.20 11.83 -1.17
CA ALA A 61 -24.11 12.00 0.27
C ALA A 61 -23.13 11.01 0.92
N ILE A 62 -22.94 9.82 0.35
CA ILE A 62 -21.94 8.85 0.83
C ILE A 62 -20.53 9.42 0.61
N PRO A 63 -19.63 9.40 1.61
CA PRO A 63 -18.25 9.89 1.47
C PRO A 63 -17.48 9.24 0.33
N ASN A 64 -16.58 10.00 -0.31
CA ASN A 64 -15.64 9.49 -1.31
C ASN A 64 -14.41 8.85 -0.66
N LYS A 65 -14.64 7.90 0.26
CA LYS A 65 -13.58 7.13 0.92
C LYS A 65 -13.50 5.75 0.28
N PRO A 66 -12.32 5.32 -0.23
CA PRO A 66 -12.15 3.97 -0.77
C PRO A 66 -12.57 2.89 0.23
N GLY A 67 -13.41 1.96 -0.22
CA GLY A 67 -13.85 0.82 0.61
C GLY A 67 -14.89 1.14 1.68
N ILE A 68 -15.41 2.37 1.76
CA ILE A 68 -16.43 2.75 2.75
C ILE A 68 -17.66 1.83 2.69
N LYS A 69 -18.14 1.43 3.87
CA LYS A 69 -19.36 0.64 4.03
C LYS A 69 -20.56 1.54 4.30
N LEU A 70 -21.76 1.09 3.91
CA LEU A 70 -22.98 1.84 4.13
C LEU A 70 -23.23 2.16 5.62
N ILE A 71 -23.02 1.19 6.52
CA ILE A 71 -23.15 1.41 7.98
C ILE A 71 -22.14 2.45 8.47
N GLU A 72 -20.90 2.38 8.00
CA GLU A 72 -19.86 3.36 8.35
C GLU A 72 -20.28 4.77 7.91
N ALA A 73 -20.75 4.91 6.66
CA ALA A 73 -21.23 6.18 6.13
C ALA A 73 -22.41 6.75 6.91
N TYR A 74 -23.35 5.90 7.34
CA TYR A 74 -24.50 6.30 8.16
C TYR A 74 -24.10 6.85 9.54
N ASN A 75 -23.06 6.28 10.14
CA ASN A 75 -22.56 6.71 11.45
C ASN A 75 -21.78 8.03 11.36
N GLN A 76 -21.05 8.25 10.25
CA GLN A 76 -20.18 9.42 10.07
C GLN A 76 -20.90 10.64 9.49
N GLU A 77 -21.89 10.46 8.62
CA GLU A 77 -22.50 11.55 7.86
C GLU A 77 -23.99 11.72 8.16
N GLU A 78 -24.36 12.88 8.71
CA GLU A 78 -25.75 13.23 9.01
C GLU A 78 -26.63 13.21 7.75
N ARG A 79 -26.10 13.64 6.60
CA ARG A 79 -26.85 13.63 5.34
C ARG A 79 -27.19 12.21 4.89
N VAL A 80 -26.28 11.25 5.06
CA VAL A 80 -26.55 9.84 4.74
C VAL A 80 -27.64 9.30 5.65
N ARG A 81 -27.57 9.61 6.95
CA ARG A 81 -28.59 9.25 7.94
C ARG A 81 -29.96 9.79 7.58
N ALA A 82 -30.05 11.07 7.22
CA ALA A 82 -31.31 11.70 6.81
C ALA A 82 -31.97 10.98 5.63
N TYR A 83 -31.21 10.65 4.57
CA TYR A 83 -31.76 9.88 3.44
C TYR A 83 -32.12 8.45 3.82
N ALA A 84 -31.27 7.77 4.61
CA ALA A 84 -31.50 6.39 5.03
C ALA A 84 -32.77 6.25 5.89
N ASP A 85 -32.97 7.18 6.83
CA ASP A 85 -34.13 7.19 7.73
C ASP A 85 -35.42 7.60 7.00
N HIS A 86 -35.31 8.45 5.98
CA HIS A 86 -36.44 8.86 5.14
C HIS A 86 -36.85 7.75 4.14
N TYR A 87 -35.87 7.05 3.55
CA TYR A 87 -36.08 5.98 2.57
C TYR A 87 -35.68 4.61 3.12
N LYS A 88 -36.35 4.17 4.20
CA LYS A 88 -35.98 2.94 4.95
C LYS A 88 -35.90 1.68 4.09
N GLU A 89 -36.91 1.42 3.26
CA GLU A 89 -36.93 0.22 2.40
C GLU A 89 -35.78 0.21 1.40
N TRP A 90 -35.46 1.37 0.82
CA TRP A 90 -34.31 1.53 -0.08
C TRP A 90 -33.00 1.28 0.67
N TRP A 91 -32.83 1.87 1.86
CA TRP A 91 -31.64 1.69 2.67
C TRP A 91 -31.42 0.23 3.08
N GLU A 92 -32.45 -0.44 3.61
CA GLU A 92 -32.36 -1.84 4.03
C GLU A 92 -32.03 -2.78 2.86
N ALA A 93 -32.61 -2.54 1.68
CA ALA A 93 -32.29 -3.30 0.48
C ALA A 93 -30.85 -3.01 0.00
N ALA A 94 -30.38 -1.76 0.09
CA ALA A 94 -29.01 -1.41 -0.26
C ALA A 94 -27.99 -2.04 0.68
N LEU A 95 -28.27 -2.10 1.99
CA LEU A 95 -27.45 -2.81 2.98
C LEU A 95 -27.34 -4.29 2.65
N LYS A 96 -28.45 -4.94 2.29
CA LYS A 96 -28.46 -6.37 1.93
C LYS A 96 -27.70 -6.65 0.64
N LEU A 97 -27.69 -5.73 -0.33
CA LEU A 97 -27.00 -5.92 -1.61
C LEU A 97 -25.53 -5.50 -1.60
N GLU A 98 -25.10 -4.66 -0.66
CA GLU A 98 -23.69 -4.26 -0.55
C GLU A 98 -22.76 -5.49 -0.46
N GLY A 99 -21.67 -5.45 -1.21
CA GLY A 99 -20.67 -6.52 -1.26
C GLY A 99 -21.01 -7.70 -2.16
N HIS A 100 -22.24 -7.81 -2.67
CA HIS A 100 -22.58 -8.88 -3.61
C HIS A 100 -21.83 -8.73 -4.93
N VAL A 101 -21.47 -9.87 -5.53
CA VAL A 101 -20.81 -9.91 -6.85
C VAL A 101 -21.78 -9.44 -7.91
N ARG A 102 -21.35 -8.48 -8.72
CA ARG A 102 -22.14 -7.89 -9.82
C ARG A 102 -21.58 -8.20 -11.19
N SER A 103 -20.26 -8.24 -11.33
CA SER A 103 -19.61 -8.43 -12.61
C SER A 103 -18.35 -9.28 -12.50
N PHE A 104 -17.98 -9.85 -13.63
CA PHE A 104 -16.74 -10.59 -13.79
C PHE A 104 -15.91 -9.90 -14.87
N GLY A 105 -14.72 -9.44 -14.48
CA GLY A 105 -13.79 -8.74 -15.34
C GLY A 105 -12.50 -9.52 -15.54
N VAL A 106 -11.51 -8.79 -16.03
CA VAL A 106 -10.15 -9.28 -16.27
C VAL A 106 -9.18 -8.43 -15.47
N HIS A 107 -8.17 -9.05 -14.86
CA HIS A 107 -7.10 -8.33 -14.18
C HIS A 107 -6.22 -7.64 -15.23
N ALA A 108 -6.03 -6.33 -15.12
CA ALA A 108 -5.40 -5.53 -16.16
C ALA A 108 -3.96 -5.98 -16.52
N GLY A 109 -3.23 -6.54 -15.54
CA GLY A 109 -1.89 -7.09 -15.74
C GLY A 109 -1.72 -8.55 -15.35
N GLY A 110 -2.73 -9.18 -14.74
CA GLY A 110 -2.55 -10.44 -14.02
C GLY A 110 -2.55 -11.63 -14.96
N ILE A 111 -1.46 -12.38 -14.97
CA ILE A 111 -1.29 -13.58 -15.77
C ILE A 111 -0.90 -14.74 -14.87
N VAL A 112 -1.50 -15.88 -15.14
CA VAL A 112 -1.18 -17.13 -14.47
C VAL A 112 -0.45 -18.07 -15.42
N LEU A 113 0.56 -18.77 -14.89
CA LEU A 113 1.26 -19.83 -15.57
C LEU A 113 1.09 -21.14 -14.80
N SER A 114 0.92 -22.23 -15.54
CA SER A 114 0.78 -23.57 -14.99
C SER A 114 1.72 -24.57 -15.67
N PRO A 115 2.31 -25.53 -14.93
CA PRO A 115 3.11 -26.60 -15.55
C PRO A 115 2.25 -27.59 -16.36
N VAL A 116 0.97 -27.71 -16.01
CA VAL A 116 -0.04 -28.57 -16.64
C VAL A 116 -1.16 -27.73 -17.27
N PRO A 117 -2.05 -28.28 -18.12
CA PRO A 117 -3.18 -27.52 -18.65
C PRO A 117 -3.99 -26.87 -17.53
N LEU A 118 -4.31 -25.57 -17.66
CA LEU A 118 -4.97 -24.78 -16.63
C LEU A 118 -6.31 -25.38 -16.20
N THR A 119 -7.04 -25.99 -17.13
CA THR A 119 -8.32 -26.67 -16.88
C THR A 119 -8.24 -27.82 -15.87
N LYS A 120 -7.04 -28.34 -15.57
CA LYS A 120 -6.83 -29.36 -14.53
C LYS A 120 -6.66 -28.78 -13.13
N VAL A 121 -6.43 -27.47 -13.01
CA VAL A 121 -6.09 -26.80 -11.75
C VAL A 121 -7.13 -25.75 -11.39
N VAL A 122 -7.57 -24.96 -12.38
CA VAL A 122 -8.50 -23.86 -12.18
C VAL A 122 -9.57 -23.84 -13.28
N PRO A 123 -10.83 -23.52 -12.94
CA PRO A 123 -11.87 -23.31 -13.93
C PRO A 123 -11.59 -22.05 -14.75
N LEU A 124 -11.81 -22.13 -16.06
CA LEU A 124 -11.63 -21.04 -17.01
C LEU A 124 -12.99 -20.49 -17.47
N ARG A 125 -12.97 -19.25 -17.94
CA ARG A 125 -14.08 -18.56 -18.58
C ARG A 125 -13.60 -18.02 -19.92
N LEU A 126 -14.50 -18.04 -20.89
CA LEU A 126 -14.36 -17.30 -22.14
C LEU A 126 -15.28 -16.08 -22.07
N ASP A 127 -14.76 -14.90 -22.35
CA ASP A 127 -15.61 -13.71 -22.51
C ASP A 127 -16.16 -13.59 -23.94
N SER A 128 -16.94 -12.54 -24.19
CA SER A 128 -17.57 -12.28 -25.48
C SER A 128 -16.58 -12.00 -26.62
N GLU A 129 -15.33 -11.65 -26.29
CA GLU A 129 -14.26 -11.39 -27.26
C GLU A 129 -13.35 -12.61 -27.48
N GLY A 130 -13.67 -13.75 -26.86
CA GLY A 130 -12.89 -14.98 -26.96
C GLY A 130 -11.64 -14.98 -26.08
N LEU A 131 -11.52 -14.05 -25.15
CA LEU A 131 -10.40 -13.99 -24.21
C LEU A 131 -10.62 -14.99 -23.07
N VAL A 132 -9.61 -15.85 -22.87
CA VAL A 132 -9.61 -16.87 -21.82
C VAL A 132 -9.09 -16.28 -20.51
N THR A 133 -9.92 -16.35 -19.47
CA THR A 133 -9.57 -15.92 -18.12
C THR A 133 -9.87 -16.97 -17.06
N THR A 134 -9.24 -16.87 -15.89
CA THR A 134 -9.59 -17.72 -14.75
C THR A 134 -10.93 -17.28 -14.15
N GLN A 135 -11.76 -18.22 -13.70
CA GLN A 135 -12.96 -17.86 -12.91
C GLN A 135 -12.60 -17.47 -11.47
N TYR A 136 -11.48 -17.97 -10.97
CA TYR A 136 -10.91 -17.56 -9.69
C TYR A 136 -10.25 -16.20 -9.81
N ASP A 137 -10.47 -15.39 -8.78
CA ASP A 137 -9.80 -14.10 -8.61
C ASP A 137 -8.37 -14.28 -8.09
N MET A 138 -7.62 -13.18 -8.08
CA MET A 138 -6.22 -13.12 -7.66
C MET A 138 -5.97 -13.84 -6.33
N SER A 139 -6.85 -13.66 -5.34
CA SER A 139 -6.65 -14.21 -3.98
C SER A 139 -6.64 -15.75 -3.95
N TRP A 140 -7.38 -16.38 -4.86
CA TRP A 140 -7.41 -17.83 -5.01
C TRP A 140 -6.29 -18.32 -5.93
N ILE A 141 -5.98 -17.58 -6.99
CA ILE A 141 -4.89 -17.92 -7.90
C ILE A 141 -3.55 -17.95 -7.17
N GLU A 142 -3.27 -16.97 -6.30
CA GLU A 142 -2.02 -16.91 -5.52
C GLU A 142 -1.80 -18.14 -4.62
N LYS A 143 -2.88 -18.82 -4.20
CA LYS A 143 -2.78 -20.02 -3.37
C LYS A 143 -2.49 -21.29 -4.16
N LEU A 144 -2.74 -21.28 -5.48
CA LEU A 144 -2.74 -22.47 -6.33
C LEU A 144 -1.64 -22.46 -7.38
N LEU A 145 -1.29 -21.29 -7.92
CA LEU A 145 -0.46 -21.14 -9.09
C LEU A 145 0.48 -19.93 -8.97
N VAL A 146 1.51 -19.93 -9.81
CA VAL A 146 2.44 -18.80 -9.91
C VAL A 146 1.79 -17.72 -10.79
N LYS A 147 1.74 -16.50 -10.26
CA LYS A 147 1.29 -15.31 -10.98
C LYS A 147 2.45 -14.41 -11.40
N PHE A 148 2.21 -13.67 -12.48
CA PHE A 148 3.02 -12.53 -12.91
C PHE A 148 2.09 -11.38 -13.25
N ASP A 149 2.43 -10.17 -12.78
CA ASP A 149 1.74 -8.96 -13.23
C ASP A 149 2.55 -8.28 -14.33
N ILE A 150 1.97 -8.24 -15.52
CA ILE A 150 2.45 -7.49 -16.67
C ILE A 150 1.68 -6.18 -16.70
N LEU A 151 2.21 -5.18 -16.02
CA LEU A 151 1.59 -3.88 -15.88
C LEU A 151 1.86 -3.05 -17.13
N LYS A 152 0.88 -2.24 -17.51
CA LYS A 152 0.98 -1.32 -18.65
C LYS A 152 1.20 0.07 -18.10
N LEU A 153 2.31 0.69 -18.47
CA LEU A 153 2.67 2.01 -17.99
C LEU A 153 2.83 2.97 -19.18
N ASP A 154 1.87 3.89 -19.31
CA ASP A 154 1.83 4.87 -20.42
C ASP A 154 3.10 5.75 -20.48
N THR A 155 3.75 5.97 -19.33
CA THR A 155 5.02 6.70 -19.24
C THR A 155 6.13 6.04 -20.05
N LEU A 156 6.16 4.70 -20.14
CA LEU A 156 7.16 3.99 -20.95
C LEU A 156 6.92 4.20 -22.46
N ASP A 157 5.65 4.24 -22.88
CA ASP A 157 5.30 4.61 -24.26
C ASP A 157 5.66 6.07 -24.58
N LEU A 158 5.46 6.97 -23.62
CA LEU A 158 5.86 8.38 -23.75
C LEU A 158 7.37 8.51 -23.89
N ILE A 159 8.16 7.89 -23.01
CA ILE A 159 9.63 7.89 -23.07
C ILE A 159 10.08 7.39 -24.45
N LYS A 160 9.58 6.23 -24.88
CA LYS A 160 9.92 5.67 -26.20
C LYS A 160 9.65 6.67 -27.33
N LYS A 161 8.45 7.25 -27.40
CA LYS A 161 8.09 8.21 -28.45
C LYS A 161 8.97 9.46 -28.43
N THR A 162 9.28 9.98 -27.24
CA THR A 162 10.18 11.14 -27.08
C THR A 162 11.55 10.86 -27.69
N LEU A 163 12.11 9.68 -27.43
CA LEU A 163 13.40 9.26 -27.96
C LEU A 163 13.36 9.00 -29.46
N GLU A 164 12.27 8.44 -29.98
CA GLU A 164 12.05 8.25 -31.42
C GLU A 164 12.02 9.60 -32.15
N TYR A 165 11.26 10.59 -31.63
CA TYR A 165 11.18 11.92 -32.22
C TYR A 165 12.49 12.72 -32.11
N ALA A 166 13.25 12.51 -31.02
CA ALA A 166 14.59 13.10 -30.88
C ALA A 166 15.63 12.41 -31.78
N GLY A 167 15.29 11.29 -32.45
CA GLY A 167 16.22 10.50 -33.23
C GLY A 167 17.28 9.79 -32.39
N LEU A 168 16.99 9.59 -31.09
CA LEU A 168 17.86 8.97 -30.09
C LEU A 168 17.47 7.52 -29.78
N TRP A 169 16.28 7.07 -30.19
CA TRP A 169 15.85 5.69 -29.94
C TRP A 169 16.86 4.67 -30.47
N GLY A 170 17.35 3.79 -29.57
CA GLY A 170 18.37 2.79 -29.86
C GLY A 170 19.79 3.32 -30.03
N LYS A 171 20.03 4.61 -29.76
CA LYS A 171 21.36 5.26 -29.87
C LYS A 171 21.99 5.65 -28.54
N PHE A 172 21.25 5.52 -27.44
CA PHE A 172 21.75 5.74 -26.08
C PHE A 172 21.18 4.66 -25.18
N ASP A 173 21.92 4.31 -24.14
CA ASP A 173 21.42 3.47 -23.06
C ASP A 173 20.75 4.37 -22.01
N ILE A 174 19.55 3.99 -21.57
CA ILE A 174 18.84 4.74 -20.53
C ILE A 174 19.55 4.64 -19.17
N GLU A 175 20.33 3.58 -18.96
CA GLU A 175 21.15 3.40 -17.76
C GLU A 175 22.32 4.40 -17.67
N ASP A 176 22.69 5.03 -18.79
CA ASP A 176 23.77 6.04 -18.84
C ASP A 176 23.31 7.45 -18.40
N ILE A 177 22.03 7.65 -18.09
CA ILE A 177 21.50 8.96 -17.69
C ILE A 177 22.05 9.37 -16.31
N ASP A 178 22.67 10.55 -16.23
CA ASP A 178 23.05 11.15 -14.95
C ASP A 178 21.81 11.59 -14.18
N LEU A 179 21.49 10.83 -13.12
CA LEU A 179 20.36 11.10 -12.24
C LEU A 179 20.54 12.37 -11.40
N ASN A 180 21.73 12.97 -11.36
CA ASN A 180 22.03 14.17 -10.59
C ASN A 180 22.40 15.37 -11.47
N ASP A 181 22.00 15.40 -12.75
CA ASP A 181 22.22 16.54 -13.64
C ASP A 181 21.59 17.83 -13.05
N PRO A 182 22.40 18.84 -12.65
CA PRO A 182 21.90 20.07 -12.05
C PRO A 182 20.92 20.82 -12.95
N TYR A 183 21.05 20.71 -14.27
CA TYR A 183 20.16 21.38 -15.22
C TYR A 183 18.72 20.90 -15.07
N VAL A 184 18.51 19.60 -14.86
CA VAL A 184 17.18 19.02 -14.67
C VAL A 184 16.55 19.57 -13.38
N TYR A 185 17.29 19.57 -12.27
CA TYR A 185 16.80 20.11 -11.00
C TYR A 185 16.51 21.60 -11.06
N GLU A 186 17.41 22.39 -11.66
CA GLU A 186 17.25 23.85 -11.72
C GLU A 186 16.17 24.29 -12.70
N LYS A 187 16.11 23.71 -13.90
CA LYS A 187 15.24 24.17 -14.99
C LYS A 187 13.90 23.46 -15.06
N VAL A 188 13.81 22.22 -14.58
CA VAL A 188 12.56 21.45 -14.60
C VAL A 188 11.89 21.54 -13.23
N TYR A 189 12.55 21.03 -12.18
CA TYR A 189 11.94 20.94 -10.86
C TYR A 189 11.81 22.30 -10.15
N ASN A 190 12.91 23.05 -10.00
CA ASN A 190 12.92 24.31 -9.23
C ASN A 190 12.18 25.46 -9.92
N GLN A 191 12.00 25.40 -11.24
CA GLN A 191 11.13 26.32 -12.00
C GLN A 191 9.68 25.83 -12.12
N LEU A 192 9.36 24.66 -11.57
CA LEU A 192 8.03 24.04 -11.63
C LEU A 192 7.52 23.77 -13.06
N ASN A 193 8.44 23.54 -13.99
CA ASN A 193 8.14 23.11 -15.36
C ASN A 193 7.82 21.61 -15.39
N LEU A 194 6.83 21.20 -14.60
CA LEU A 194 6.54 19.79 -14.29
C LEU A 194 5.47 19.18 -15.20
N GLY A 195 4.99 19.90 -16.22
CA GLY A 195 3.99 19.37 -17.16
C GLY A 195 4.54 18.16 -17.92
N GLY A 196 3.83 17.03 -17.85
CA GLY A 196 4.26 15.76 -18.45
C GLY A 196 5.35 15.01 -17.67
N ILE A 197 5.75 15.49 -16.49
CA ILE A 197 6.70 14.80 -15.61
C ILE A 197 5.93 13.82 -14.72
N PHE A 198 6.13 12.53 -14.98
CA PHE A 198 5.45 11.44 -14.29
C PHE A 198 5.46 11.61 -12.77
N GLN A 199 4.29 11.44 -12.14
CA GLN A 199 4.03 11.57 -10.70
C GLN A 199 4.18 12.98 -10.10
N CYS A 200 4.78 13.97 -10.79
CA CYS A 200 5.03 15.30 -10.23
C CYS A 200 4.02 16.39 -10.66
N GLU A 201 3.00 16.04 -11.43
CA GLU A 201 2.08 17.03 -12.05
C GLU A 201 1.03 17.62 -11.10
N SER A 202 0.71 16.93 -10.00
CA SER A 202 -0.36 17.37 -9.10
C SER A 202 0.04 18.63 -8.32
N ASP A 203 -0.95 19.43 -7.91
CA ASP A 203 -0.70 20.66 -7.14
C ASP A 203 -0.01 20.38 -5.80
N LEU A 204 -0.29 19.22 -5.20
CA LEU A 204 0.40 18.75 -4.00
C LEU A 204 1.90 18.56 -4.26
N TYR A 205 2.28 17.85 -5.32
CA TYR A 205 3.69 17.62 -5.61
C TYR A 205 4.39 18.91 -6.05
N LYS A 206 3.72 19.77 -6.81
CA LYS A 206 4.24 21.09 -7.18
C LYS A 206 4.55 21.94 -5.95
N SER A 207 3.67 21.97 -4.94
CA SER A 207 3.90 22.76 -3.73
C SER A 207 5.09 22.21 -2.92
N ILE A 208 5.18 20.89 -2.77
CA ILE A 208 6.29 20.23 -2.08
C ILE A 208 7.62 20.50 -2.81
N ILE A 209 7.66 20.38 -4.13
CA ILE A 209 8.86 20.65 -4.94
C ILE A 209 9.29 22.11 -4.83
N ALA A 210 8.33 23.04 -4.85
CA ALA A 210 8.59 24.48 -4.73
C ALA A 210 9.27 24.83 -3.40
N GLU A 211 8.85 24.18 -2.31
CA GLU A 211 9.39 24.41 -0.97
C GLU A 211 10.70 23.65 -0.76
N MET A 212 10.77 22.37 -1.16
CA MET A 212 11.93 21.51 -0.92
C MET A 212 13.12 21.91 -1.78
N LYS A 213 12.88 22.36 -3.02
CA LYS A 213 13.90 22.65 -4.04
C LYS A 213 14.88 21.49 -4.21
N PRO A 214 14.43 20.33 -4.74
CA PRO A 214 15.25 19.14 -4.86
C PRO A 214 16.50 19.42 -5.69
N ASN A 215 17.62 18.81 -5.31
CA ASN A 215 18.91 18.96 -5.98
C ASN A 215 19.65 17.63 -6.19
N CYS A 216 18.98 16.51 -5.94
CA CYS A 216 19.48 15.16 -6.18
C CYS A 216 18.31 14.18 -6.36
N PHE A 217 18.61 12.98 -6.83
CA PHE A 217 17.59 11.95 -7.06
C PHE A 217 16.91 11.50 -5.77
N GLU A 218 17.66 11.38 -4.67
CA GLU A 218 17.12 11.02 -3.36
C GLU A 218 16.00 11.97 -2.91
N ASP A 219 16.08 13.27 -3.20
CA ASP A 219 15.00 14.20 -2.85
C ASP A 219 13.70 13.85 -3.59
N ILE A 220 13.78 13.53 -4.88
CA ILE A 220 12.60 13.15 -5.68
C ILE A 220 11.97 11.89 -5.09
N SER A 221 12.78 10.91 -4.72
CA SER A 221 12.32 9.70 -4.04
C SER A 221 11.60 10.03 -2.72
N VAL A 222 12.14 10.93 -1.91
CA VAL A 222 11.50 11.38 -0.65
C VAL A 222 10.19 12.12 -0.91
N ILE A 223 10.14 12.99 -1.92
CA ILE A 223 8.91 13.70 -2.31
C ILE A 223 7.81 12.69 -2.68
N MET A 224 8.15 11.64 -3.44
CA MET A 224 7.20 10.57 -3.82
C MET A 224 6.74 9.71 -2.63
N ALA A 225 7.62 9.50 -1.65
CA ALA A 225 7.30 8.76 -0.45
C ALA A 225 6.41 9.57 0.53
N LEU A 226 6.74 10.85 0.74
CA LEU A 226 6.06 11.71 1.72
C LEU A 226 4.86 12.48 1.18
N GLY A 227 4.74 12.67 -0.15
CA GLY A 227 3.65 13.41 -0.81
C GLY A 227 2.30 12.68 -0.82
N ARG A 228 1.90 12.12 0.33
CA ARG A 228 0.70 11.29 0.50
C ARG A 228 -0.03 11.69 1.78
N PRO A 229 -1.36 11.54 1.87
CA PRO A 229 -2.10 11.78 3.11
C PRO A 229 -1.53 10.94 4.27
N GLY A 230 -1.16 11.58 5.39
CA GLY A 230 -0.50 10.95 6.54
C GLY A 230 0.90 11.52 6.80
N PRO A 231 1.90 11.24 5.94
CA PRO A 231 3.28 11.72 6.11
C PRO A 231 3.50 13.18 5.72
N LEU A 232 2.49 13.91 5.22
CA LEU A 232 2.63 15.33 4.86
C LEU A 232 3.21 16.19 5.98
N ASP A 233 2.86 15.89 7.24
CA ASP A 233 3.36 16.63 8.41
C ASP A 233 4.89 16.52 8.59
N LEU A 234 5.54 15.54 7.97
CA LEU A 234 6.99 15.32 8.06
C LEU A 234 7.77 16.18 7.05
N ILE A 235 7.13 16.61 5.96
CA ILE A 235 7.78 17.38 4.88
C ILE A 235 8.41 18.67 5.40
N PRO A 236 7.74 19.51 6.22
CA PRO A 236 8.34 20.74 6.72
C PRO A 236 9.60 20.49 7.56
N SER A 237 9.63 19.44 8.39
CA SER A 237 10.83 19.09 9.17
C SER A 237 11.95 18.59 8.27
N TYR A 238 11.63 17.76 7.28
CA TYR A 238 12.61 17.31 6.28
C TYR A 238 13.28 18.49 5.56
N ILE A 239 12.48 19.44 5.06
CA ILE A 239 12.97 20.62 4.34
C ILE A 239 13.84 21.50 5.24
N ARG A 240 13.41 21.77 6.48
CA ARG A 240 14.21 22.57 7.42
C ARG A 240 15.53 21.91 7.76
N ARG A 241 15.56 20.58 7.93
CA ARG A 241 16.80 19.85 8.19
C ARG A 241 17.73 19.81 6.98
N LYS A 242 17.18 19.61 5.78
CA LYS A 242 17.93 19.67 4.50
C LYS A 242 18.69 20.99 4.36
N TRP A 243 18.02 22.10 4.62
CA TRP A 243 18.59 23.45 4.46
C TRP A 243 19.29 23.98 5.72
N GLY A 244 19.43 23.16 6.76
CA GLY A 244 20.15 23.53 7.99
C GLY A 244 19.41 24.50 8.92
N PHE A 245 18.12 24.74 8.70
CA PHE A 245 17.27 25.54 9.60
C PHE A 245 16.86 24.76 10.86
N GLU A 246 16.94 23.42 10.84
CA GLU A 246 16.67 22.54 11.97
C GLU A 246 17.84 21.55 12.13
N LYS A 247 18.29 21.29 13.36
CA LYS A 247 19.36 20.34 13.62
C LYS A 247 18.88 18.92 13.35
N VAL A 248 19.64 18.15 12.58
CA VAL A 248 19.39 16.72 12.38
C VAL A 248 19.62 15.98 13.69
N THR A 249 18.61 15.23 14.14
CA THR A 249 18.67 14.36 15.31
C THR A 249 18.34 12.93 14.88
N TYR A 250 18.99 11.98 15.54
CA TYR A 250 18.74 10.54 15.36
C TYR A 250 18.22 9.96 16.68
N PRO A 251 17.27 9.00 16.65
CA PRO A 251 16.80 8.34 17.87
C PRO A 251 17.95 7.73 18.67
N PHE A 252 18.86 7.06 17.94
CA PHE A 252 20.09 6.50 18.46
C PHE A 252 21.25 6.80 17.50
N PRO A 253 22.49 7.03 17.99
CA PRO A 253 23.66 7.24 17.15
C PRO A 253 23.89 6.11 16.14
N GLU A 254 23.58 4.87 16.52
CA GLU A 254 23.72 3.67 15.69
C GLU A 254 22.80 3.70 14.45
N LEU A 255 21.74 4.52 14.47
CA LEU A 255 20.82 4.69 13.34
C LEU A 255 21.23 5.80 12.37
N GLU A 256 22.27 6.59 12.67
CA GLU A 256 22.76 7.62 11.77
C GLU A 256 23.06 7.08 10.36
N PRO A 257 23.78 5.95 10.17
CA PRO A 257 24.09 5.42 8.83
C PRO A 257 22.83 5.11 7.99
N VAL A 258 21.72 4.74 8.65
CA VAL A 258 20.45 4.37 8.00
C VAL A 258 19.62 5.61 7.63
N LEU A 259 19.64 6.63 8.49
CA LEU A 259 18.75 7.79 8.39
C LEU A 259 19.44 9.06 7.87
N LYS A 260 20.76 9.04 7.68
CA LYS A 260 21.53 10.21 7.24
C LYS A 260 21.01 10.79 5.92
N LYS A 261 20.70 9.94 4.94
CA LYS A 261 20.16 10.37 3.63
C LYS A 261 18.76 10.98 3.72
N THR A 262 18.03 10.73 4.80
CA THR A 262 16.68 11.26 5.04
C THR A 262 16.62 12.22 6.23
N TYR A 263 17.77 12.79 6.60
CA TYR A 263 17.90 13.77 7.68
C TYR A 263 17.27 13.32 9.01
N GLY A 264 17.43 12.05 9.37
CA GLY A 264 16.93 11.50 10.63
C GLY A 264 15.43 11.17 10.64
N ILE A 265 14.76 11.20 9.48
CA ILE A 265 13.32 10.90 9.35
C ILE A 265 13.14 9.53 8.68
N PHE A 266 12.27 8.68 9.22
CA PHE A 266 11.89 7.43 8.58
C PHE A 266 10.99 7.72 7.38
N VAL A 267 11.47 7.39 6.19
CA VAL A 267 10.76 7.57 4.92
C VAL A 267 10.49 6.22 4.26
N TYR A 268 11.40 5.26 4.40
CA TYR A 268 11.36 3.97 3.71
C TYR A 268 11.17 2.79 4.67
N GLN A 269 10.53 1.72 4.22
CA GLN A 269 10.34 0.52 5.03
C GLN A 269 11.68 -0.18 5.31
N GLU A 270 12.63 -0.08 4.38
CA GLU A 270 13.99 -0.60 4.46
C GLU A 270 14.75 0.04 5.63
N GLN A 271 14.47 1.31 5.94
CA GLN A 271 15.08 1.98 7.09
C GLN A 271 14.58 1.38 8.40
N ILE A 272 13.30 1.02 8.49
CA ILE A 272 12.73 0.32 9.65
C ILE A 272 13.35 -1.07 9.77
N MET A 273 13.45 -1.79 8.65
CA MET A 273 14.10 -3.10 8.64
C MET A 273 15.53 -3.03 9.16
N GLU A 274 16.36 -2.18 8.60
CA GLU A 274 17.78 -2.09 9.00
C GLU A 274 17.92 -1.59 10.45
N SER A 275 17.09 -0.61 10.85
CA SER A 275 17.08 -0.13 12.24
C SER A 275 16.70 -1.23 13.23
N SER A 276 15.76 -2.11 12.86
CA SER A 276 15.33 -3.23 13.70
C SER A 276 16.42 -4.29 13.90
N ARG A 277 17.29 -4.46 12.89
CA ARG A 277 18.47 -5.32 12.97
C ARG A 277 19.54 -4.71 13.88
N ILE A 278 19.81 -3.42 13.72
CA ILE A 278 20.79 -2.69 14.52
C ILE A 278 20.39 -2.67 15.99
N ILE A 279 19.13 -2.35 16.30
CA ILE A 279 18.64 -2.23 17.68
C ILE A 279 18.36 -3.60 18.30
N GLY A 280 17.50 -4.40 17.67
CA GLY A 280 16.94 -5.62 18.28
C GLY A 280 17.72 -6.90 17.99
N ASN A 281 18.75 -6.83 17.14
CA ASN A 281 19.47 -8.00 16.60
C ASN A 281 18.56 -8.93 15.77
N LEU A 282 17.54 -8.36 15.13
CA LEU A 282 16.68 -9.13 14.24
C LEU A 282 17.49 -9.63 13.03
N THR A 283 17.19 -10.85 12.60
CA THR A 283 17.66 -11.36 11.31
C THR A 283 16.95 -10.66 10.15
N MET A 284 17.52 -10.73 8.94
CA MET A 284 16.88 -10.15 7.75
C MET A 284 15.47 -10.73 7.50
N GLY A 285 15.28 -12.02 7.75
CA GLY A 285 13.97 -12.67 7.62
C GLY A 285 12.94 -12.16 8.63
N GLN A 286 13.35 -11.92 9.88
CA GLN A 286 12.48 -11.35 10.91
C GLN A 286 12.15 -9.87 10.63
N ALA A 287 13.13 -9.09 10.16
CA ALA A 287 12.90 -7.71 9.74
C ALA A 287 11.90 -7.62 8.57
N ASP A 288 11.93 -8.57 7.62
CA ASP A 288 10.93 -8.63 6.54
C ASP A 288 9.51 -8.98 7.06
N LEU A 289 9.39 -9.73 8.16
CA LEU A 289 8.09 -9.97 8.80
C LEU A 289 7.53 -8.69 9.43
N LEU A 290 8.36 -7.86 10.04
CA LEU A 290 7.98 -6.52 10.48
C LEU A 290 7.54 -5.64 9.30
N ARG A 291 8.33 -5.63 8.21
CA ARG A 291 8.01 -4.92 6.96
C ARG A 291 6.65 -5.34 6.39
N LYS A 292 6.37 -6.64 6.34
CA LYS A 292 5.08 -7.19 5.91
C LYS A 292 3.94 -6.75 6.81
N GLY A 293 4.18 -6.64 8.12
CA GLY A 293 3.23 -6.08 9.08
C GLY A 293 2.86 -4.63 8.75
N ILE A 294 3.88 -3.81 8.48
CA ILE A 294 3.75 -2.41 8.07
C ILE A 294 2.98 -2.27 6.75
N GLY A 295 3.42 -2.96 5.69
CA GLY A 295 2.80 -2.86 4.35
C GLY A 295 1.33 -3.30 4.34
N LYS A 296 0.99 -4.35 5.09
CA LYS A 296 -0.39 -4.86 5.18
C LYS A 296 -1.24 -4.21 6.27
N LYS A 297 -0.71 -3.19 6.95
CA LYS A 297 -1.37 -2.52 8.09
C LYS A 297 -1.87 -3.50 9.16
N LYS A 298 -1.11 -4.58 9.37
CA LYS A 298 -1.40 -5.59 10.38
C LYS A 298 -0.74 -5.16 11.69
N HIS A 299 -1.46 -4.33 12.44
CA HIS A 299 -0.99 -3.78 13.72
C HIS A 299 -0.51 -4.86 14.69
N ASP A 300 -1.19 -6.01 14.74
CA ASP A 300 -0.81 -7.14 15.59
C ASP A 300 0.58 -7.69 15.23
N LEU A 301 0.83 -7.93 13.94
CA LEU A 301 2.13 -8.42 13.45
C LEU A 301 3.23 -7.37 13.65
N MET A 302 2.90 -6.10 13.45
CA MET A 302 3.84 -5.00 13.68
C MET A 302 4.21 -4.87 15.16
N ASN A 303 3.21 -4.86 16.05
CA ASN A 303 3.41 -4.80 17.50
C ASN A 303 4.26 -5.97 17.99
N ARG A 304 3.97 -7.20 17.54
CA ARG A 304 4.75 -8.41 17.84
C ARG A 304 6.25 -8.22 17.62
N TRP A 305 6.63 -7.80 16.41
CA TRP A 305 8.04 -7.67 16.05
C TRP A 305 8.70 -6.43 16.65
N ILE A 306 7.97 -5.33 16.84
CA ILE A 306 8.51 -4.16 17.54
C ILE A 306 8.75 -4.49 19.01
N ASP A 307 7.82 -5.18 19.68
CA ASP A 307 7.99 -5.55 21.08
C ASP A 307 9.10 -6.57 21.27
N LEU A 308 9.25 -7.55 20.37
CA LEU A 308 10.43 -8.42 20.34
C LEU A 308 11.73 -7.64 20.12
N MET A 309 11.73 -6.65 19.22
CA MET A 309 12.89 -5.78 19.00
C MET A 309 13.27 -4.99 20.26
N ILE A 310 12.30 -4.53 21.05
CA ILE A 310 12.55 -3.72 22.25
C ILE A 310 12.96 -4.61 23.43
N TYR A 311 12.13 -5.60 23.75
CA TYR A 311 12.19 -6.37 24.99
C TYR A 311 13.02 -7.65 24.87
N GLY A 312 13.22 -8.16 23.65
CA GLY A 312 13.79 -9.48 23.44
C GLY A 312 12.83 -10.60 23.86
N SER A 313 13.18 -11.83 23.53
CA SER A 313 12.24 -12.96 23.64
C SER A 313 11.91 -13.36 25.07
N GLU A 314 12.85 -13.19 26.01
CA GLU A 314 12.62 -13.58 27.41
C GLU A 314 11.57 -12.70 28.08
N ILE A 315 11.78 -11.37 28.04
CA ILE A 315 10.84 -10.40 28.61
C ILE A 315 9.50 -10.44 27.85
N TYR A 316 9.54 -10.58 26.53
CA TYR A 316 8.33 -10.70 25.71
C TYR A 316 7.47 -11.90 26.16
N LYS A 317 8.07 -13.08 26.32
CA LYS A 317 7.37 -14.29 26.76
C LYS A 317 6.78 -14.14 28.15
N GLN A 318 7.50 -13.53 29.09
CA GLN A 318 7.01 -13.29 30.45
C GLN A 318 5.76 -12.40 30.44
N ARG A 319 5.80 -11.28 29.71
CA ARG A 319 4.67 -10.33 29.65
C ARG A 319 3.43 -10.94 29.01
N HIS A 320 3.61 -11.66 27.90
CA HIS A 320 2.47 -12.30 27.23
C HIS A 320 1.92 -13.51 27.99
N ALA A 321 2.75 -14.22 28.77
CA ALA A 321 2.26 -15.24 29.70
C ALA A 321 1.37 -14.64 30.81
N GLU A 322 1.72 -13.47 31.34
CA GLU A 322 0.88 -12.75 32.32
C GLU A 322 -0.41 -12.22 31.70
N LEU A 323 -0.32 -11.59 30.53
CA LEU A 323 -1.48 -11.10 29.79
C LEU A 323 -2.46 -12.22 29.41
N THR A 324 -1.94 -13.38 29.00
CA THR A 324 -2.78 -14.54 28.65
C THR A 324 -3.47 -15.13 29.89
N LYS A 325 -2.85 -15.05 31.07
CA LYS A 325 -3.51 -15.42 32.34
C LYS A 325 -4.63 -14.44 32.71
N GLN A 326 -4.43 -13.15 32.42
CA GLN A 326 -5.41 -12.10 32.71
C GLN A 326 -6.56 -12.09 31.69
N TYR A 327 -6.27 -12.40 30.43
CA TYR A 327 -7.21 -12.40 29.30
C TYR A 327 -7.08 -13.71 28.50
N PRO A 328 -7.67 -14.81 28.99
CA PRO A 328 -7.52 -16.14 28.36
C PRO A 328 -8.06 -16.23 26.94
N ASN A 329 -9.08 -15.45 26.61
CA ASN A 329 -9.68 -15.40 25.27
C ASN A 329 -9.64 -13.96 24.72
N GLN A 330 -9.62 -13.85 23.39
CA GLN A 330 -9.61 -12.54 22.71
C GLN A 330 -10.84 -11.69 23.05
N GLU A 331 -11.96 -12.34 23.38
CA GLU A 331 -13.21 -11.70 23.80
C GLU A 331 -13.12 -11.04 25.20
N ASP A 332 -12.15 -11.47 26.02
CA ASP A 332 -11.94 -10.96 27.38
C ASP A 332 -11.18 -9.62 27.38
N ILE A 333 -10.60 -9.24 26.24
CA ILE A 333 -9.79 -8.02 26.11
C ILE A 333 -10.73 -6.80 26.12
N PRO A 334 -10.50 -5.80 27.00
CA PRO A 334 -11.38 -4.65 27.05
C PRO A 334 -11.33 -3.86 25.74
N LEU A 335 -12.46 -3.26 25.37
CA LEU A 335 -12.60 -2.47 24.16
C LEU A 335 -12.64 -0.98 24.50
N ASN A 336 -12.10 -0.14 23.62
CA ASN A 336 -12.28 1.31 23.70
C ASN A 336 -13.69 1.72 23.23
N GLU A 337 -14.00 3.01 23.29
CA GLU A 337 -15.29 3.58 22.84
C GLU A 337 -15.60 3.31 21.35
N GLU A 338 -14.58 2.98 20.55
CA GLU A 338 -14.70 2.61 19.13
C GLU A 338 -14.85 1.09 18.91
N GLY A 339 -14.95 0.29 19.98
CA GLY A 339 -15.07 -1.17 19.90
C GLY A 339 -13.77 -1.88 19.52
N LYS A 340 -12.60 -1.24 19.65
CA LYS A 340 -11.28 -1.83 19.37
C LYS A 340 -10.59 -2.29 20.65
N PRO A 341 -9.84 -3.40 20.63
CA PRO A 341 -9.06 -3.86 21.78
C PRO A 341 -8.12 -2.78 22.32
N ILE A 342 -8.15 -2.53 23.64
CA ILE A 342 -7.26 -1.55 24.28
C ILE A 342 -5.83 -2.07 24.44
N ILE A 343 -5.68 -3.40 24.51
CA ILE A 343 -4.41 -4.10 24.71
C ILE A 343 -4.31 -5.17 23.63
N TRP A 344 -3.09 -5.40 23.16
CA TRP A 344 -2.79 -6.49 22.26
C TRP A 344 -2.20 -7.67 23.03
N VAL A 345 -2.77 -8.87 22.84
CA VAL A 345 -2.32 -10.10 23.48
C VAL A 345 -1.95 -11.12 22.41
N ASP A 346 -0.70 -11.55 22.42
CA ASP A 346 -0.19 -12.62 21.57
C ASP A 346 -0.43 -13.98 22.23
N TYR A 347 -1.39 -14.75 21.74
CA TYR A 347 -1.67 -16.11 22.23
C TYR A 347 -0.67 -17.15 21.70
N GLU A 348 0.14 -16.80 20.70
CA GLU A 348 1.18 -17.67 20.12
C GLU A 348 2.59 -17.30 20.64
N TYR A 349 2.67 -16.58 21.76
CA TYR A 349 3.93 -16.00 22.25
C TYR A 349 5.03 -17.03 22.56
N GLU A 350 4.69 -18.30 22.79
CA GLU A 350 5.66 -19.36 23.08
C GLU A 350 6.55 -19.68 21.86
N ASP A 351 6.00 -19.54 20.65
CA ASP A 351 6.63 -19.88 19.37
C ASP A 351 7.58 -18.80 18.84
N VAL A 352 7.71 -17.66 19.54
CA VAL A 352 8.60 -16.59 19.07
C VAL A 352 10.07 -17.04 19.11
N PRO A 353 10.85 -16.71 18.05
CA PRO A 353 12.27 -17.05 17.99
C PRO A 353 13.06 -16.29 19.05
N PHE A 354 14.30 -16.72 19.31
CA PHE A 354 15.21 -15.95 20.15
C PHE A 354 15.62 -14.64 19.47
N VAL A 355 15.50 -13.55 20.21
CA VAL A 355 15.82 -12.17 19.88
C VAL A 355 16.40 -11.55 21.15
N GLU A 356 17.58 -10.95 21.05
CA GLU A 356 18.28 -10.37 22.18
C GLU A 356 17.53 -9.15 22.75
N GLY A 357 17.00 -8.29 21.88
CA GLY A 357 16.23 -7.11 22.25
C GLY A 357 17.10 -5.89 22.54
N GLY A 358 16.58 -4.70 22.24
CA GLY A 358 17.28 -3.43 22.39
C GLY A 358 17.64 -3.11 23.84
N ILE A 359 16.76 -3.42 24.79
CA ILE A 359 17.04 -3.16 26.22
C ILE A 359 18.28 -3.94 26.69
N ASN A 360 18.36 -5.23 26.37
CA ASN A 360 19.52 -6.07 26.73
C ASN A 360 20.81 -5.61 26.04
N ARG A 361 20.68 -4.95 24.88
CA ARG A 361 21.78 -4.37 24.12
C ARG A 361 22.19 -2.97 24.59
N GLY A 362 21.59 -2.45 25.66
CA GLY A 362 21.96 -1.17 26.27
C GLY A 362 21.27 0.06 25.67
N PHE A 363 20.23 -0.13 24.84
CA PHE A 363 19.43 0.98 24.33
C PHE A 363 18.44 1.48 25.39
N ASP A 364 18.24 2.80 25.42
CA ASP A 364 17.32 3.45 26.36
C ASP A 364 15.85 3.08 26.07
N GLU A 365 15.15 2.57 27.08
CA GLU A 365 13.77 2.08 26.94
C GLU A 365 12.79 3.21 26.55
N GLN A 366 12.93 4.42 27.11
CA GLN A 366 12.02 5.51 26.80
C GLN A 366 12.11 5.90 25.32
N LYS A 367 13.33 6.02 24.79
CA LYS A 367 13.57 6.27 23.37
C LYS A 367 13.07 5.13 22.47
N LEU A 368 13.20 3.88 22.90
CA LEU A 368 12.66 2.73 22.17
C LEU A 368 11.12 2.79 22.08
N LEU A 369 10.45 3.21 23.16
CA LEU A 369 9.00 3.39 23.18
C LEU A 369 8.54 4.57 22.31
N GLU A 370 9.31 5.66 22.26
CA GLU A 370 9.07 6.74 21.30
C GLU A 370 9.23 6.26 19.86
N LEU A 371 10.27 5.48 19.58
CA LEU A 371 10.50 4.88 18.26
C LEU A 371 9.36 3.94 17.85
N LYS A 372 8.84 3.12 18.78
CA LYS A 372 7.65 2.29 18.56
C LYS A 372 6.46 3.12 18.08
N LYS A 373 6.15 4.23 18.76
CA LYS A 373 5.05 5.12 18.36
C LYS A 373 5.24 5.68 16.96
N GLN A 374 6.47 6.09 16.62
CA GLN A 374 6.79 6.59 15.28
C GLN A 374 6.59 5.52 14.20
N TRP A 375 7.04 4.28 14.45
CA TRP A 375 6.90 3.17 13.49
C TRP A 375 5.46 2.70 13.33
N ILE A 376 4.66 2.71 14.40
CA ILE A 376 3.23 2.43 14.31
C ILE A 376 2.54 3.50 13.45
N LYS A 377 2.82 4.78 13.70
CA LYS A 377 2.31 5.88 12.87
C LYS A 377 2.77 5.73 11.41
N PHE A 378 4.01 5.29 11.19
CA PHE A 378 4.52 4.97 9.86
C PHE A 378 3.71 3.87 9.17
N GLY A 379 3.36 2.81 9.89
CA GLY A 379 2.47 1.75 9.40
C GLY A 379 1.10 2.23 8.92
N ASP A 380 0.57 3.32 9.49
CA ASP A 380 -0.73 3.85 9.09
C ASP A 380 -0.73 4.41 7.66
N TYR A 381 0.41 4.93 7.20
CA TYR A 381 0.54 5.59 5.90
C TYR A 381 1.50 4.92 4.92
N ALA A 382 2.29 3.95 5.36
CA ALA A 382 3.06 3.11 4.47
C ALA A 382 2.09 2.34 3.55
N LEU A 383 2.41 2.30 2.25
CA LEU A 383 1.75 1.43 1.28
C LEU A 383 2.73 0.32 0.89
N GLU A 384 2.18 -0.83 0.47
CA GLU A 384 2.93 -1.92 -0.17
C GLU A 384 3.66 -1.47 -1.43
#